data_AF-A0A550GMV0-F1
#
_entry.id   AF-A0A550GMV0-F1
#
_cell.length_a   1.000
_cell.length_b   1.000
_cell.length_c   1.000
_cell.angle_alpha   90.00
_cell.angle_beta   90.00
_cell.angle_gamma   90.00
#
_symmetry.space_group_name_H-M   'P 1'
#
loop_
_entity.id
_entity.type
_entity.pdbx_description
1 polymer ?
#
loop_
_entity_poly.entity_id
_entity_poly.type
_entity_poly.pdbx_seq_one_letter_code
_entity_poly.pdbx_strand_id
1 'polypeptide(L)'
;MARDPVCGMFVDEENPAFTAEVDGRTYYFCSEACMLTFIQPEKERQALKRLVYFSVSLGALLMALMFYSGPLPLFSKKVWALILATPVQFIAGWRY
;
A
#
# COMPACT_ATOMS: atom_id res chain seq x y z
N MET A 1 -10.25 -24.88 10.23
CA MET A 1 -9.68 -24.00 9.19
C MET A 1 -10.44 -22.70 9.24
N ALA A 2 -9.82 -21.67 9.83
CA ALA A 2 -10.42 -20.37 9.99
C ALA A 2 -10.19 -19.57 8.70
N ARG A 3 -11.06 -18.59 8.45
CA ARG A 3 -10.92 -17.67 7.33
C ARG A 3 -10.57 -16.29 7.85
N ASP A 4 -9.50 -15.71 7.33
CA ASP A 4 -9.10 -14.35 7.65
C ASP A 4 -10.20 -13.38 7.19
N PRO A 5 -10.79 -12.56 8.09
CA PRO A 5 -11.89 -11.67 7.75
C PRO A 5 -11.46 -10.45 6.93
N VAL A 6 -10.15 -10.17 6.81
CA VAL A 6 -9.61 -9.02 6.06
C VAL A 6 -9.32 -9.38 4.61
N CYS A 7 -8.58 -10.46 4.38
CA CYS A 7 -8.15 -10.85 3.03
C CYS A 7 -8.87 -12.10 2.48
N GLY A 8 -9.57 -12.85 3.33
CA GLY A 8 -10.31 -14.05 2.94
C GLY A 8 -9.46 -15.31 2.76
N MET A 9 -8.17 -15.28 3.11
CA MET A 9 -7.29 -16.47 3.08
C MET A 9 -7.64 -17.47 4.19
N PHE A 10 -7.35 -18.75 3.95
CA PHE A 10 -7.51 -19.80 4.94
C PHE A 10 -6.30 -19.84 5.89
N VAL A 11 -6.58 -19.93 7.19
CA VAL A 11 -5.61 -19.99 8.27
C VAL A 11 -5.82 -21.28 9.05
N ASP A 12 -4.73 -21.93 9.42
CA ASP A 12 -4.80 -23.12 10.25
C ASP A 12 -5.05 -22.74 11.71
N GLU A 13 -6.08 -23.34 12.31
CA GLU A 13 -6.51 -23.02 13.68
C GLU A 13 -5.63 -23.71 14.73
N GLU A 14 -4.95 -24.80 14.36
CA GLU A 14 -4.12 -25.57 15.29
C GLU A 14 -2.80 -24.85 15.62
N ASN A 15 -2.31 -23.98 14.73
CA ASN A 15 -1.10 -23.19 14.97
C ASN A 15 -1.18 -21.82 14.27
N PRO A 16 -2.04 -20.91 14.78
CA PRO A 16 -2.28 -19.64 14.11
C PRO A 16 -1.11 -18.69 14.30
N ALA A 17 -0.60 -18.13 13.20
CA ALA A 17 0.52 -17.19 13.25
C ALA A 17 0.15 -15.86 13.95
N PHE A 18 -1.10 -15.41 13.80
CA PHE A 18 -1.60 -14.16 14.36
C PHE A 18 -3.07 -14.29 14.77
N THR A 19 -3.41 -13.81 15.97
CA THR A 19 -4.77 -13.82 16.51
C THR A 19 -5.11 -12.50 17.19
N ALA A 20 -6.38 -12.13 17.19
CA ALA A 20 -6.87 -10.98 17.94
C ALA A 20 -8.22 -11.29 18.57
N GLU A 21 -8.43 -10.78 19.78
CA GLU A 21 -9.72 -10.89 20.47
C GLU A 21 -10.46 -9.56 20.36
N VAL A 22 -11.66 -9.58 19.77
CA VAL A 22 -12.53 -8.41 19.60
C VAL A 22 -13.95 -8.81 19.97
N ASP A 23 -14.58 -8.04 20.87
CA ASP A 23 -15.94 -8.30 21.38
C ASP A 23 -16.14 -9.74 21.94
N GLY A 24 -15.10 -10.27 22.61
CA GLY A 24 -15.11 -11.61 23.21
C GLY A 24 -15.05 -12.76 22.20
N ARG A 25 -14.66 -12.47 20.94
CA ARG A 25 -14.43 -13.48 19.90
C ARG A 25 -12.98 -13.44 19.43
N THR A 26 -12.36 -14.61 19.34
CA THR A 26 -11.02 -14.79 18.78
C THR A 26 -11.09 -14.89 17.27
N TYR A 27 -10.35 -14.03 16.57
CA TYR A 27 -10.16 -14.06 15.13
C TYR A 27 -8.75 -14.49 14.78
N TYR A 28 -8.60 -15.15 13.63
CA TYR A 28 -7.35 -15.72 13.14
C TYR A 28 -6.96 -15.02 11.83
N PHE A 29 -5.68 -14.66 11.72
CA PHE A 29 -5.17 -13.86 10.59
C PHE A 29 -3.99 -14.55 9.93
N CYS A 30 -3.87 -14.36 8.62
CA CYS A 30 -2.76 -14.91 7.82
C CYS A 30 -1.47 -14.09 7.99
N SER A 31 -1.57 -12.83 8.40
CA SER A 31 -0.44 -11.91 8.53
C SER A 31 -0.72 -10.84 9.59
N GLU A 32 0.34 -10.27 10.14
CA GLU A 32 0.27 -9.16 11.09
C GLU A 32 -0.48 -7.96 10.52
N ALA A 33 -0.29 -7.67 9.22
CA ALA A 33 -0.98 -6.57 8.54
C ALA A 33 -2.51 -6.76 8.54
N CYS A 34 -3.01 -7.98 8.33
CA CYS A 34 -4.45 -8.27 8.40
C CYS A 34 -4.97 -8.11 9.84
N MET A 35 -4.21 -8.58 10.82
CA MET A 35 -4.56 -8.39 12.23
C MET A 35 -4.64 -6.91 12.63
N LEU A 36 -3.63 -6.10 12.26
CA LEU A 36 -3.60 -4.66 12.56
C LEU A 36 -4.72 -3.89 11.84
N THR A 37 -5.02 -4.26 10.59
CA THR A 37 -6.15 -3.72 9.82
C THR A 37 -7.48 -3.98 10.52
N PHE A 38 -7.63 -5.15 11.13
CA PHE A 38 -8.84 -5.53 11.84
C PHE A 38 -8.98 -4.81 13.19
N ILE A 39 -7.89 -4.67 13.96
CA ILE A 39 -7.93 -4.03 15.29
C ILE A 39 -8.02 -2.50 15.19
N GLN A 40 -7.38 -1.88 14.19
CA GLN A 40 -7.29 -0.41 14.08
C GLN A 40 -7.65 0.10 12.67
N PRO A 41 -8.89 -0.14 12.20
CA PRO A 41 -9.29 0.17 10.82
C PRO A 41 -9.16 1.65 10.48
N GLU A 42 -9.42 2.56 11.43
CA GLU A 42 -9.32 4.00 11.18
C GLU A 42 -7.89 4.49 10.95
N LYS A 43 -6.90 3.96 11.69
CA LYS A 43 -5.49 4.37 11.51
C LYS A 43 -4.93 3.84 10.19
N GLU A 44 -5.23 2.59 9.87
CA GLU A 44 -4.88 1.94 8.60
C GLU A 44 -5.49 2.68 7.41
N ARG A 45 -6.78 3.01 7.49
CA ARG A 45 -7.47 3.79 6.46
C ARG A 45 -6.84 5.18 6.25
N GLN A 46 -6.42 5.85 7.32
CA GLN A 46 -5.74 7.15 7.22
C GLN A 46 -4.33 7.04 6.63
N ALA A 47 -3.57 5.99 6.98
CA ALA A 47 -2.27 5.71 6.38
C ALA A 47 -2.41 5.42 4.88
N LEU A 48 -3.39 4.60 4.50
CA LEU A 48 -3.69 4.27 3.11
C LEU A 48 -4.09 5.53 2.31
N LYS A 49 -5.00 6.35 2.87
CA LYS A 49 -5.42 7.63 2.26
C LYS A 49 -4.23 8.54 1.99
N ARG A 50 -3.31 8.73 2.94
CA ARG A 50 -2.12 9.58 2.75
C ARG A 50 -1.25 9.10 1.59
N LEU A 51 -1.04 7.79 1.49
CA LEU A 51 -0.26 7.21 0.39
C LEU A 51 -0.96 7.37 -0.97
N VAL A 52 -2.28 7.15 -1.01
CA VAL A 52 -3.10 7.38 -2.21
C VAL A 52 -3.06 8.85 -2.64
N TYR A 53 -3.22 9.79 -1.72
CA TYR A 53 -3.12 11.21 -2.04
C TYR A 53 -1.74 11.58 -2.58
N PHE A 54 -0.68 11.04 -1.99
CA PHE A 54 0.69 11.27 -2.45
C PHE A 54 0.90 10.73 -3.87
N SER A 55 0.48 9.48 -4.15
CA SER A 55 0.65 8.88 -5.47
C SER A 55 -0.20 9.56 -6.55
N VAL A 56 -1.44 9.94 -6.22
CA VAL A 56 -2.33 10.68 -7.14
C VAL A 56 -1.76 12.07 -7.42
N SER A 57 -1.29 12.79 -6.41
CA SER A 57 -0.71 14.12 -6.57
C SER A 57 0.57 14.08 -7.40
N LEU A 58 1.47 13.13 -7.11
CA LEU A 58 2.70 12.95 -7.87
C LEU A 58 2.39 12.53 -9.32
N GLY A 59 1.44 11.62 -9.53
CA GLY A 59 0.99 11.21 -10.86
C GLY A 59 0.39 12.37 -11.66
N ALA A 60 -0.42 13.21 -11.04
CA ALA A 60 -0.98 14.41 -11.66
C ALA A 60 0.12 15.42 -12.03
N LEU A 61 1.13 15.60 -11.17
CA LEU A 61 2.29 16.45 -11.45
C LEU A 61 3.10 15.92 -12.65
N LEU A 62 3.38 14.62 -12.69
CA LEU A 62 4.06 13.99 -13.83
C LEU A 62 3.26 14.13 -15.13
N MET A 63 1.94 13.95 -15.05
CA MET A 63 1.06 14.13 -16.19
C MET A 63 1.08 15.59 -16.68
N ALA A 64 1.07 16.57 -15.78
CA ALA A 64 1.22 17.97 -16.15
C ALA A 64 2.59 18.28 -16.80
N LEU A 65 3.68 17.70 -16.27
CA LEU A 65 5.02 17.83 -16.85
C LEU A 65 5.14 17.20 -18.24
N MET A 66 4.39 16.14 -18.55
CA MET A 66 4.34 15.55 -19.88
C MET A 66 3.79 16.53 -20.93
N PHE A 67 2.79 17.35 -20.56
CA PHE A 67 2.21 18.40 -21.42
C PHE A 67 3.05 19.69 -21.46
N TYR A 68 4.09 19.81 -20.62
CA TYR A 68 4.99 20.94 -20.64
C TYR A 68 5.96 20.88 -21.83
N SER A 69 5.84 21.86 -22.73
CA SER A 69 6.62 22.01 -23.97
C SER A 69 7.88 22.87 -23.81
N GLY A 70 8.26 23.22 -22.58
CA GLY A 70 9.51 23.95 -22.29
C GLY A 70 10.75 23.04 -22.28
N PRO A 71 11.96 23.60 -22.41
CA PRO A 71 13.20 22.85 -22.24
C PRO A 71 13.36 22.46 -20.77
N LEU A 72 13.34 21.16 -20.46
CA LEU A 72 13.74 20.66 -19.14
C LEU A 72 15.25 20.92 -18.97
N PRO A 73 15.68 21.63 -17.91
CA PRO A 73 17.08 21.92 -17.73
C PRO A 73 17.78 20.60 -17.33
N LEU A 74 18.85 20.29 -18.08
CA LEU A 74 19.84 19.23 -17.89
C LEU A 74 19.68 17.86 -18.59
N PHE A 75 18.49 17.27 -18.84
CA PHE A 75 18.43 15.92 -19.43
C PHE A 75 17.19 15.64 -20.32
N SER A 76 17.33 14.70 -21.27
CA SER A 76 16.26 14.21 -22.17
C SER A 76 15.04 13.71 -21.40
N LYS A 77 13.83 13.99 -21.91
CA LYS A 77 12.53 13.63 -21.27
C LYS A 77 12.44 12.15 -20.84
N LYS A 78 13.12 11.24 -21.55
CA LYS A 78 13.15 9.80 -21.24
C LYS A 78 13.92 9.46 -19.95
N VAL A 79 14.98 10.21 -19.64
CA VAL A 79 15.79 10.00 -18.42
C VAL A 79 15.01 10.46 -17.19
N TRP A 80 14.29 11.56 -17.30
CA TRP A 80 13.38 12.02 -16.25
C TRP A 80 12.24 11.03 -15.97
N ALA A 81 11.67 10.42 -17.01
CA ALA A 81 10.68 9.35 -16.84
C ALA A 81 11.25 8.15 -16.07
N LEU A 82 12.50 7.75 -16.34
CA LEU A 82 13.17 6.67 -15.61
C LEU A 82 13.41 7.02 -14.14
N ILE A 83 13.94 8.22 -13.86
CA ILE A 83 14.25 8.69 -12.50
C ILE A 83 13.00 8.83 -11.64
N LEU A 84 11.87 9.24 -12.22
CA LEU A 84 10.62 9.41 -11.49
C LEU A 84 9.86 8.09 -11.30
N ALA A 85 10.03 7.12 -12.19
CA ALA A 85 9.38 5.80 -12.10
C ALA A 85 10.07 4.84 -11.11
N THR A 86 11.40 4.90 -10.98
CA THR A 86 12.15 3.95 -10.14
C THR A 86 11.76 3.97 -8.65
N PRO A 87 11.58 5.14 -7.99
CA PRO A 87 11.14 5.15 -6.60
C PRO A 87 9.74 4.56 -6.43
N VAL A 88 8.84 4.81 -7.38
CA VAL A 88 7.46 4.29 -7.33
C VAL A 88 7.47 2.76 -7.45
N GLN A 89 8.24 2.21 -8.38
CA GLN A 89 8.31 0.77 -8.63
C GLN A 89 8.97 0.00 -7.46
N PHE A 90 10.04 0.54 -6.88
CA PHE A 90 10.78 -0.14 -5.81
C PHE A 90 10.18 0.10 -4.40
N ILE A 91 9.61 1.27 -4.12
CA ILE A 91 9.00 1.57 -2.81
C ILE A 91 7.61 0.93 -2.69
N ALA A 92 6.81 0.90 -3.77
CA ALA A 92 5.51 0.23 -3.72
C ALA A 92 5.64 -1.29 -3.75
N GLY A 93 6.67 -1.83 -4.40
CA GLY A 93 6.94 -3.28 -4.49
C GLY A 93 7.34 -3.93 -3.17
N TRP A 94 8.00 -3.19 -2.27
CA TRP A 94 8.42 -3.70 -0.95
C TRP A 94 7.30 -3.79 0.10
N ARG A 95 6.05 -3.45 -0.26
CA ARG A 95 4.91 -3.52 0.66
C ARG A 95 4.10 -4.82 0.54
N TYR A 96 4.48 -5.71 -0.38
CA TYR A 96 3.88 -7.04 -0.56
C TYR A 96 4.90 -8.14 -0.27
#